data_AF-A0A7Y4FIT9-F1
#
_entry.id   AF-A0A7Y4FIT9-F1
#
_cell.length_a   1.000
_cell.length_b   1.000
_cell.length_c   1.000
_cell.angle_alpha   90.00
_cell.angle_beta   90.00
_cell.angle_gamma   90.00
#
_symmetry.space_group_name_H-M   'P 1'
#
loop_
_entity.id
_entity.type
_entity.pdbx_description
1 polymer ?
#
loop_
_entity_poly.entity_id
_entity_poly.type
_entity_poly.pdbx_seq_one_letter_code
_entity_poly.pdbx_strand_id
1 'polypeptide(L)'
;MFTNRKFANIDLVAITTLLVIALFFSSRALANEHSSSEHLSSEEVSSCGGECHILDSYIEGAKHNSKLLAYRHQENWQLTCTDCHQRSEETIAHEKRVYQSGEYQLPFYRREFSNDLCLQCHDDYDGLIERTGYFEDEGRINPHRNHRRQTDCSNCHRVHRRSRFSCSECHKSDSWGEMLPEGWQIAD
;
A
#
# COMPACT_ATOMS: atom_id res chain seq x y z
N MET A 1 -51.65 12.94 -62.69
CA MET A 1 -50.87 14.16 -62.45
C MET A 1 -49.84 13.85 -61.36
N PHE A 2 -48.55 13.87 -61.70
CA PHE A 2 -47.45 13.41 -60.86
C PHE A 2 -47.20 14.37 -59.69
N THR A 3 -47.16 13.87 -58.44
CA THR A 3 -46.70 14.66 -57.28
C THR A 3 -45.24 14.33 -56.98
N ASN A 4 -44.36 15.27 -57.31
CA ASN A 4 -42.92 15.24 -57.06
C ASN A 4 -42.60 15.22 -55.55
N ARG A 5 -41.74 14.29 -55.15
CA ARG A 5 -41.08 14.26 -53.84
C ARG A 5 -40.17 15.48 -53.68
N LYS A 6 -40.44 16.33 -52.68
CA LYS A 6 -39.47 17.29 -52.17
C LYS A 6 -38.58 16.56 -51.17
N PHE A 7 -37.35 16.24 -51.56
CA PHE A 7 -36.29 15.91 -50.62
C PHE A 7 -35.94 17.17 -49.84
N ALA A 8 -36.13 17.14 -48.52
CA ALA A 8 -35.71 18.20 -47.64
C ALA A 8 -34.17 18.23 -47.60
N ASN A 9 -33.59 19.40 -47.88
CA ASN A 9 -32.18 19.68 -47.66
C ASN A 9 -31.89 19.50 -46.17
N ILE A 10 -31.25 18.39 -45.81
CA ILE A 10 -30.68 18.22 -44.47
C ILE A 10 -29.40 19.04 -44.47
N ASP A 11 -29.38 20.10 -43.66
CA ASP A 11 -28.25 21.00 -43.52
C ASP A 11 -26.97 20.23 -43.22
N LEU A 12 -25.98 20.33 -44.10
CA LEU A 12 -24.68 19.67 -43.97
C LEU A 12 -23.98 20.07 -42.66
N VAL A 13 -24.30 21.26 -42.14
CA VAL A 13 -23.84 21.81 -40.86
C VAL A 13 -24.41 21.04 -39.66
N ALA A 14 -25.64 20.54 -39.73
CA ALA A 14 -26.24 19.75 -38.66
C ALA A 14 -25.59 18.35 -38.55
N ILE A 15 -25.25 17.75 -39.69
CA ILE A 15 -24.58 16.44 -39.75
C ILE A 15 -23.14 16.53 -39.23
N THR A 16 -22.39 17.58 -39.59
CA THR A 16 -21.01 17.76 -39.08
C THR A 16 -20.99 18.06 -37.58
N THR A 17 -21.96 18.83 -37.07
CA THR A 17 -22.03 19.13 -35.63
C THR A 17 -22.36 17.89 -34.80
N LEU A 18 -23.26 17.03 -35.26
CA LEU A 18 -23.59 15.76 -34.59
C LEU A 18 -22.41 14.76 -34.60
N LEU A 19 -21.64 14.70 -35.69
CA LEU A 19 -20.44 13.86 -35.78
C LEU A 19 -19.32 14.34 -34.83
N VAL A 20 -19.11 15.66 -34.72
CA VAL A 20 -18.12 16.22 -33.78
C VAL A 20 -18.55 15.94 -32.34
N ILE A 21 -19.83 16.09 -31.99
CA ILE A 21 -20.33 15.76 -30.65
C ILE A 21 -20.16 14.26 -30.35
N ALA A 22 -20.47 13.36 -31.28
CA ALA A 22 -20.27 11.93 -31.10
C ALA A 22 -18.78 11.55 -30.89
N LEU A 23 -17.85 12.21 -31.58
CA LEU A 23 -16.40 12.03 -31.41
C LEU A 23 -15.86 12.62 -30.09
N PHE A 24 -16.49 13.69 -29.57
CA PHE A 24 -16.20 14.25 -28.24
C PHE A 24 -16.77 13.40 -27.10
N PHE A 25 -17.88 12.69 -27.31
CA PHE A 25 -18.42 11.76 -26.31
C PHE A 25 -17.68 10.41 -26.30
N SER A 26 -17.14 9.93 -27.43
CA SER A 26 -16.30 8.72 -27.44
C SER A 26 -14.95 8.92 -26.77
N SER A 27 -14.45 10.16 -26.68
CA SER A 27 -13.18 10.48 -26.00
C SER A 27 -13.31 10.69 -24.48
N ARG A 28 -14.53 10.79 -23.93
CA ARG A 28 -14.76 10.86 -22.48
C ARG A 28 -15.07 9.51 -21.82
N ALA A 29 -15.30 8.46 -22.59
CA ALA A 29 -15.48 7.11 -22.06
C ALA A 29 -14.16 6.43 -21.61
N LEU A 30 -13.01 7.07 -21.81
CA LEU A 30 -11.68 6.56 -21.44
C LEU A 30 -11.05 7.26 -20.22
N ALA A 31 -11.82 8.04 -19.46
CA ALA A 31 -11.34 8.66 -18.23
C ALA A 31 -12.08 8.07 -17.02
N ASN A 32 -11.94 6.76 -16.84
CA ASN A 32 -12.17 6.13 -15.54
C ASN A 32 -11.21 4.94 -15.41
N GLU A 33 -9.91 5.23 -15.40
CA GLU A 33 -8.92 4.34 -14.79
C GLU A 33 -9.15 4.37 -13.29
N HIS A 34 -10.15 3.60 -12.86
CA HIS A 34 -10.13 3.04 -11.54
C HIS A 34 -8.92 2.10 -11.55
N SER A 35 -7.85 2.52 -10.86
CA SER A 35 -6.64 1.76 -10.58
C SER A 35 -7.00 0.43 -9.90
N SER A 36 -7.45 -0.53 -10.69
CA SER A 36 -7.41 -1.94 -10.32
C SER A 36 -5.94 -2.31 -10.22
N SER A 37 -5.54 -2.76 -9.04
CA SER A 37 -4.24 -3.37 -8.74
C SER A 37 -3.86 -4.36 -9.84
N GLU A 38 -3.13 -3.90 -10.85
CA GLU A 38 -2.43 -4.78 -11.77
C GLU A 38 -1.18 -5.24 -11.03
N HIS A 39 -1.10 -6.55 -10.83
CA HIS A 39 0.02 -7.22 -10.21
C HIS A 39 1.29 -6.90 -11.02
N LEU A 40 2.17 -6.04 -10.49
CA LEU A 40 3.39 -5.64 -11.19
C LEU A 40 4.20 -6.87 -11.58
N SER A 41 4.66 -6.87 -12.82
CA SER A 41 5.45 -7.97 -13.37
C SER A 41 6.76 -8.13 -12.59
N SER A 42 7.33 -9.35 -12.59
CA SER A 42 8.63 -9.60 -11.97
C SER A 42 9.75 -8.70 -12.52
N GLU A 43 9.59 -8.19 -13.75
CA GLU A 43 10.52 -7.26 -14.39
C GLU A 43 10.39 -5.82 -13.83
N GLU A 44 9.20 -5.37 -13.45
CA GLU A 44 9.01 -4.07 -12.80
C GLU A 44 9.44 -4.07 -11.33
N VAL A 45 9.27 -5.20 -10.63
CA VAL A 45 9.87 -5.38 -9.29
C VAL A 45 11.40 -5.42 -9.40
N SER A 46 11.93 -6.02 -10.47
CA SER A 46 13.37 -6.00 -10.81
C SER A 46 13.87 -4.59 -11.10
N SER A 47 13.07 -3.70 -11.72
CA SER A 47 13.45 -2.29 -11.93
C SER A 47 13.73 -1.52 -10.63
N CYS A 48 13.18 -1.95 -9.50
CA CYS A 48 13.46 -1.32 -8.21
C CYS A 48 14.80 -1.78 -7.59
N GLY A 49 15.26 -2.99 -7.90
CA GLY A 49 16.48 -3.59 -7.37
C GLY A 49 17.67 -3.41 -8.32
N GLY A 50 18.76 -2.79 -7.84
CA GLY A 50 20.01 -2.68 -8.60
C GLY A 50 20.17 -1.42 -9.46
N GLU A 51 19.10 -0.67 -9.73
CA GLU A 51 19.17 0.64 -10.43
C GLU A 51 18.94 1.85 -9.51
N CYS A 52 18.14 1.67 -8.46
CA CYS A 52 17.78 2.73 -7.51
C CYS A 52 18.03 2.35 -6.05
N HIS A 53 17.91 1.07 -5.66
CA HIS A 53 18.11 0.60 -4.28
C HIS A 53 18.67 -0.82 -4.22
N ILE A 54 19.26 -1.17 -3.07
CA ILE A 54 19.69 -2.55 -2.74
C ILE A 54 18.53 -3.25 -2.02
N LEU A 55 17.64 -3.91 -2.78
CA LEU A 55 16.39 -4.46 -2.26
C LEU A 55 16.40 -5.97 -2.01
N ASP A 56 17.43 -6.70 -2.42
CA ASP A 56 17.43 -8.16 -2.43
C ASP A 56 17.01 -8.76 -1.08
N SER A 57 17.59 -8.30 0.03
CA SER A 57 17.23 -8.82 1.36
C SER A 57 15.78 -8.52 1.76
N TYR A 58 15.21 -7.42 1.27
CA TYR A 58 13.81 -7.04 1.51
C TYR A 58 12.85 -7.86 0.65
N ILE A 59 13.21 -8.11 -0.61
CA ILE A 59 12.46 -8.97 -1.54
C ILE A 59 12.42 -10.40 -1.01
N GLU A 60 13.58 -10.95 -0.64
CA GLU A 60 13.67 -12.29 -0.07
C GLU A 60 12.89 -12.38 1.25
N GLY A 61 12.97 -11.36 2.10
CA GLY A 61 12.18 -11.28 3.32
C GLY A 61 10.67 -11.30 3.06
N ALA A 62 10.20 -10.54 2.07
CA ALA A 62 8.79 -10.49 1.70
C ALA A 62 8.30 -11.80 1.05
N LYS A 63 9.15 -12.54 0.34
CA LYS A 63 8.76 -13.79 -0.32
C LYS A 63 8.89 -15.03 0.56
N HIS A 64 9.85 -15.03 1.50
CA HIS A 64 10.29 -16.28 2.12
C HIS A 64 10.36 -16.23 3.65
N ASN A 65 10.11 -15.08 4.29
CA ASN A 65 10.23 -14.97 5.74
C ASN A 65 8.87 -14.76 6.43
N SER A 66 8.22 -15.87 6.82
CA SER A 66 6.92 -15.89 7.51
C SER A 66 6.85 -15.12 8.84
N LYS A 67 8.01 -14.73 9.38
CA LYS A 67 8.18 -13.95 10.61
C LYS A 67 8.10 -12.44 10.37
N LEU A 68 8.11 -11.99 9.12
CA LEU A 68 8.02 -10.58 8.75
C LEU A 68 6.59 -10.21 8.37
N LEU A 69 6.21 -8.98 8.70
CA LEU A 69 4.90 -8.47 8.33
C LEU A 69 4.80 -8.22 6.82
N ALA A 70 5.91 -7.88 6.15
CA ALA A 70 6.01 -7.81 4.69
C ALA A 70 5.58 -9.12 4.02
N TYR A 71 6.02 -10.27 4.55
CA TYR A 71 5.61 -11.56 4.04
C TYR A 71 4.12 -11.79 4.18
N ARG A 72 3.53 -11.45 5.34
CA ARG A 72 2.09 -11.62 5.54
C ARG A 72 1.27 -10.75 4.59
N HIS A 73 1.73 -9.53 4.28
CA HIS A 73 1.07 -8.63 3.33
C HIS A 73 1.19 -9.14 1.88
N GLN A 74 2.34 -9.70 1.50
CA GLN A 74 2.54 -10.32 0.19
C GLN A 74 1.75 -11.63 0.04
N GLU A 75 1.89 -12.56 0.98
CA GLU A 75 1.31 -13.91 0.89
C GLU A 75 -0.22 -13.88 0.90
N ASN A 76 -0.82 -13.13 1.82
CA ASN A 76 -2.27 -13.18 2.03
C ASN A 76 -3.05 -12.23 1.11
N TRP A 77 -2.43 -11.13 0.66
CA TRP A 77 -3.12 -10.08 -0.11
C TRP A 77 -2.42 -9.70 -1.43
N GLN A 78 -1.33 -10.40 -1.80
CA GLN A 78 -0.56 -10.14 -3.01
C GLN A 78 -0.11 -8.68 -3.18
N LEU A 79 0.03 -7.94 -2.07
CA LEU A 79 0.48 -6.56 -2.08
C LEU A 79 1.92 -6.48 -2.60
N THR A 80 2.16 -5.50 -3.45
CA THR A 80 3.44 -5.19 -4.07
C THR A 80 4.16 -4.08 -3.31
N CYS A 81 5.43 -3.83 -3.67
CA CYS A 81 6.23 -2.81 -3.01
C CYS A 81 5.59 -1.41 -3.10
N THR A 82 4.97 -1.09 -4.24
CA THR A 82 4.42 0.24 -4.54
C THR A 82 3.08 0.51 -3.88
N ASP A 83 2.37 -0.52 -3.41
CA ASP A 83 1.12 -0.33 -2.66
C ASP A 83 1.36 0.45 -1.36
N CYS A 84 2.53 0.26 -0.75
CA CYS A 84 2.97 1.04 0.42
C CYS A 84 4.02 2.10 0.07
N HIS A 85 4.98 1.79 -0.81
CA HIS A 85 6.05 2.72 -1.21
C HIS A 85 5.65 3.55 -2.42
N GLN A 86 4.60 4.34 -2.26
CA GLN A 86 4.25 5.37 -3.23
C GLN A 86 5.37 6.41 -3.29
N ARG A 87 5.81 6.76 -4.50
CA ARG A 87 6.90 7.69 -4.75
C ARG A 87 6.47 8.73 -5.77
N SER A 88 6.71 10.01 -5.46
CA SER A 88 6.64 11.07 -6.46
C SER A 88 7.83 10.93 -7.42
N GLU A 89 7.68 11.45 -8.64
CA GLU A 89 8.78 11.50 -9.62
C GLU A 89 10.05 12.14 -9.03
N GLU A 90 9.88 13.20 -8.22
CA GLU A 90 10.97 13.85 -7.50
C GLU A 90 11.69 12.89 -6.54
N THR A 91 10.94 12.10 -5.76
CA THR A 91 11.49 11.09 -4.85
C THR A 91 12.29 10.05 -5.62
N ILE A 92 11.74 9.55 -6.74
CA ILE A 92 12.42 8.57 -7.61
C ILE A 92 13.75 9.16 -8.12
N ALA A 93 13.73 10.40 -8.61
CA ALA A 93 14.92 11.06 -9.12
C ALA A 93 15.98 11.30 -8.03
N HIS A 94 15.57 11.63 -6.81
CA HIS A 94 16.47 11.79 -5.68
C HIS A 94 17.12 10.46 -5.29
N GLU A 95 16.32 9.40 -5.11
CA GLU A 95 16.79 8.06 -4.76
C GLU A 95 17.81 7.53 -5.78
N LYS A 96 17.51 7.70 -7.08
CA LYS A 96 18.42 7.30 -8.16
C LYS A 96 19.76 8.04 -8.08
N ARG A 97 19.78 9.34 -7.79
CA ARG A 97 21.02 10.10 -7.61
C ARG A 97 21.84 9.61 -6.43
N VAL A 98 21.21 9.37 -5.29
CA VAL A 98 21.88 8.87 -4.07
C VAL A 98 22.47 7.48 -4.30
N TYR A 99 21.77 6.61 -5.03
CA TYR A 99 22.27 5.30 -5.41
C TYR A 99 23.50 5.39 -6.33
N GLN A 100 23.40 6.20 -7.39
CA GLN A 100 24.49 6.39 -8.35
C GLN A 100 25.73 7.07 -7.76
N SER A 101 25.57 7.96 -6.77
CA SER A 101 26.70 8.58 -6.07
C SER A 101 27.37 7.64 -5.06
N GLY A 102 26.73 6.54 -4.69
CA GLY A 102 27.20 5.64 -3.63
C GLY A 102 27.00 6.20 -2.22
N GLU A 103 26.27 7.30 -2.06
CA GLU A 103 26.05 7.98 -0.77
C GLU A 103 24.85 7.40 0.02
N TYR A 104 24.38 6.21 -0.35
CA TYR A 104 23.30 5.54 0.35
C TYR A 104 23.74 4.98 1.70
N GLN A 105 22.80 4.96 2.65
CA GLN A 105 23.05 4.42 3.99
C GLN A 105 22.58 2.97 4.09
N LEU A 106 23.41 2.13 4.70
CA LEU A 106 23.06 0.76 5.06
C LEU A 106 23.17 0.56 6.59
N PRO A 107 22.14 -0.03 7.24
CA PRO A 107 20.82 -0.30 6.69
C PRO A 107 20.09 1.00 6.33
N PHE A 108 19.19 0.96 5.34
CA PHE A 108 18.37 2.12 4.99
C PHE A 108 17.68 2.71 6.22
N TYR A 109 17.53 4.04 6.21
CA TYR A 109 16.73 4.72 7.21
C TYR A 109 15.32 4.12 7.22
N ARG A 110 14.74 3.99 8.42
CA ARG A 110 13.38 3.49 8.54
C ARG A 110 12.44 4.57 8.02
N ARG A 111 11.76 4.30 6.91
CA ARG A 111 10.65 5.15 6.48
C ARG A 111 9.50 4.99 7.46
N GLU A 112 8.96 6.11 7.89
CA GLU A 112 7.74 6.15 8.68
C GLU A 112 6.57 6.43 7.75
N PHE A 113 5.47 5.72 7.98
CA PHE A 113 4.21 5.90 7.30
C PHE A 113 3.19 6.37 8.32
N SER A 114 2.30 7.28 7.92
CA SER A 114 1.16 7.65 8.77
C SER A 114 0.22 6.45 8.90
N ASN A 115 -0.59 6.45 9.97
CA ASN A 115 -1.59 5.41 10.18
C ASN A 115 -2.60 5.36 9.04
N ASP A 116 -2.88 6.49 8.39
CA ASP A 116 -3.78 6.58 7.24
C ASP A 116 -3.40 5.61 6.12
N LEU A 117 -2.12 5.29 5.92
CA LEU A 117 -1.73 4.27 4.95
C LEU A 117 -2.24 2.88 5.34
N CYS A 118 -2.11 2.52 6.61
CA CYS A 118 -2.56 1.23 7.12
C CYS A 118 -4.10 1.15 7.11
N LEU A 119 -4.76 2.24 7.50
CA LEU A 119 -6.21 2.35 7.61
C LEU A 119 -6.93 2.42 6.25
N GLN A 120 -6.21 2.44 5.13
CA GLN A 120 -6.81 2.25 3.80
C GLN A 120 -7.34 0.83 3.60
N CYS A 121 -6.71 -0.16 4.22
CA CYS A 121 -7.08 -1.58 4.11
C CYS A 121 -7.51 -2.20 5.45
N HIS A 122 -7.09 -1.60 6.56
CA HIS A 122 -7.50 -1.99 7.90
C HIS A 122 -8.63 -1.07 8.39
N ASP A 123 -9.55 -1.60 9.20
CA ASP A 123 -10.60 -0.79 9.82
C ASP A 123 -10.02 0.35 10.66
N ASP A 124 -10.87 1.32 11.01
CA ASP A 124 -10.53 2.35 11.99
C ASP A 124 -10.15 1.76 13.36
N TYR A 125 -9.65 2.59 14.27
CA TYR A 125 -9.19 2.12 15.58
C TYR A 125 -10.30 1.43 16.40
N ASP A 126 -11.55 1.87 16.29
CA ASP A 126 -12.64 1.25 17.05
C ASP A 126 -12.97 -0.13 16.49
N GLY A 127 -12.99 -0.27 15.16
CA GLY A 127 -13.12 -1.56 14.48
C GLY A 127 -11.95 -2.50 14.76
N LEU A 128 -10.71 -1.98 14.81
CA LEU A 128 -9.53 -2.77 15.21
C LEU A 128 -9.65 -3.27 16.64
N ILE A 129 -10.07 -2.42 17.58
CA ILE A 129 -10.29 -2.79 18.98
C ILE A 129 -11.33 -3.91 19.08
N GLU A 130 -12.44 -3.79 18.35
CA GLU A 130 -13.49 -4.81 18.32
C GLU A 130 -12.98 -6.14 17.76
N ARG A 131 -12.30 -6.11 16.60
CA ARG A 131 -11.73 -7.31 15.97
C ARG A 131 -10.69 -8.01 16.82
N THR A 132 -9.96 -7.28 17.64
CA THR A 132 -8.98 -7.84 18.58
C THR A 132 -9.54 -8.02 19.99
N GLY A 133 -10.86 -7.95 20.17
CA GLY A 133 -11.51 -8.19 21.47
C GLY A 133 -11.28 -9.60 22.02
N TYR A 134 -11.09 -10.60 21.15
CA TYR A 134 -10.85 -11.99 21.56
C TYR A 134 -9.61 -12.18 22.45
N PHE A 135 -8.63 -11.27 22.40
CA PHE A 135 -7.51 -11.30 23.35
C PHE A 135 -8.02 -11.16 24.79
N GLU A 136 -8.99 -10.28 25.04
CA GLU A 136 -9.56 -10.06 26.38
C GLU A 136 -10.36 -11.29 26.84
N ASP A 137 -11.08 -11.96 25.92
CA ASP A 137 -11.81 -13.20 26.19
C ASP A 137 -10.87 -14.35 26.61
N GLU A 138 -9.63 -14.35 26.09
CA GLU A 138 -8.56 -15.28 26.46
C GLU A 138 -7.78 -14.85 27.73
N GLY A 139 -8.20 -13.76 28.40
CA GLY A 139 -7.51 -13.20 29.56
C GLY A 139 -6.19 -12.48 29.24
N ARG A 140 -5.99 -12.09 27.97
CA ARG A 140 -4.82 -11.36 27.46
C ARG A 140 -5.17 -9.88 27.27
N ILE A 141 -4.15 -9.07 27.01
CA ILE A 141 -4.33 -7.63 26.76
C ILE A 141 -4.62 -7.41 25.28
N ASN A 142 -5.70 -6.68 24.97
CA ASN A 142 -5.94 -6.18 23.62
C ASN A 142 -4.97 -5.01 23.33
N PRO A 143 -4.01 -5.15 22.40
CA PRO A 143 -2.98 -4.14 22.16
C PRO A 143 -3.55 -2.85 21.56
N HIS A 144 -4.70 -2.91 20.89
CA HIS A 144 -5.35 -1.75 20.31
C HIS A 144 -6.21 -0.99 21.34
N ARG A 145 -6.61 -1.64 22.44
CA ARG A 145 -7.30 -1.01 23.57
C ARG A 145 -6.31 -0.71 24.71
N ASN A 146 -5.53 0.35 24.56
CA ASN A 146 -4.49 0.71 25.51
C ASN A 146 -4.62 2.14 26.06
N HIS A 147 -3.93 2.43 27.17
CA HIS A 147 -3.98 3.74 27.84
C HIS A 147 -3.29 4.88 27.05
N ARG A 148 -2.53 4.55 26.00
CA ARG A 148 -1.93 5.51 25.06
C ARG A 148 -2.87 5.87 23.91
N ARG A 149 -4.08 5.29 23.86
CA ARG A 149 -5.09 5.53 22.82
C ARG A 149 -4.55 5.20 21.42
N GLN A 150 -4.88 6.01 20.42
CA GLN A 150 -4.45 5.85 19.04
C GLN A 150 -2.94 6.12 18.91
N THR A 151 -2.16 5.06 18.99
CA THR A 151 -0.69 5.08 18.86
C THR A 151 -0.31 4.62 17.46
N ASP A 152 0.73 5.21 16.87
CA ASP A 152 1.12 4.86 15.50
C ASP A 152 1.37 3.37 15.31
N CYS A 153 0.80 2.82 14.23
CA CYS A 153 0.91 1.41 13.88
C CYS A 153 2.38 0.98 13.86
N SER A 154 3.24 1.86 13.31
CA SER A 154 4.67 1.64 13.17
C SER A 154 5.40 1.47 14.51
N ASN A 155 4.87 1.94 15.65
CA ASN A 155 5.51 1.78 16.95
C ASN A 155 5.65 0.30 17.34
N CYS A 156 4.68 -0.52 16.95
CA CYS A 156 4.65 -1.96 17.20
C CYS A 156 4.94 -2.77 15.93
N HIS A 157 4.24 -2.45 14.84
CA HIS A 157 4.28 -3.20 13.59
C HIS A 157 5.46 -2.75 12.73
N ARG A 158 6.46 -3.63 12.60
CA ARG A 158 7.61 -3.41 11.71
C ARG A 158 7.43 -4.29 10.47
N VAL A 159 7.39 -3.65 9.30
CA VAL A 159 7.07 -4.34 8.03
C VAL A 159 8.20 -5.27 7.61
N HIS A 160 9.41 -4.72 7.48
CA HIS A 160 10.59 -5.44 6.97
C HIS A 160 11.53 -5.97 8.06
N ARG A 161 11.12 -5.93 9.34
CA ARG A 161 11.91 -6.42 10.49
C ARG A 161 10.97 -7.09 11.49
N ARG A 162 11.52 -7.74 12.50
CA ARG A 162 10.73 -8.28 13.61
C ARG A 162 9.89 -7.17 14.24
N SER A 163 8.59 -7.41 14.37
CA SER A 163 7.68 -6.49 15.05
C SER A 163 8.00 -6.45 16.54
N ARG A 164 7.73 -5.32 17.18
CA ARG A 164 8.18 -5.05 18.55
C ARG A 164 6.98 -4.85 19.46
N PHE A 165 6.99 -5.53 20.60
CA PHE A 165 5.98 -5.34 21.62
C PHE A 165 6.34 -4.14 22.49
N SER A 166 5.79 -2.97 22.14
CA SER A 166 6.11 -1.70 22.81
C SER A 166 5.66 -1.64 24.27
N CYS A 167 4.66 -2.41 24.68
CA CYS A 167 4.19 -2.45 26.06
C CYS A 167 5.29 -2.88 27.03
N SER A 168 6.22 -3.75 26.59
CA SER A 168 7.33 -4.22 27.43
C SER A 168 8.45 -3.18 27.62
N GLU A 169 8.33 -1.98 27.02
CA GLU A 169 9.19 -0.85 27.38
C GLU A 169 9.00 -0.49 28.86
N CYS A 170 7.75 -0.47 29.31
CA CYS A 170 7.38 -0.10 30.68
C CYS A 170 6.88 -1.28 31.51
N HIS A 171 6.12 -2.20 30.92
CA HIS A 171 5.56 -3.36 31.62
C HIS A 171 6.54 -4.53 31.52
N LYS A 172 7.43 -4.68 32.49
CA LYS A 172 8.41 -5.77 32.51
C LYS A 172 7.76 -7.06 33.01
N SER A 173 7.94 -8.14 32.26
CA SER A 173 7.56 -9.51 32.62
C SER A 173 8.47 -10.48 31.90
N ASP A 174 8.90 -11.53 32.60
CA ASP A 174 9.72 -12.60 32.01
C ASP A 174 8.90 -13.48 31.04
N SER A 175 7.58 -13.47 31.19
CA SER A 175 6.67 -14.29 30.37
C SER A 175 6.33 -13.69 29.00
N TRP A 176 6.69 -12.44 28.72
CA TRP A 176 6.28 -11.81 27.46
C TRP A 176 6.77 -12.55 26.22
N GLY A 177 8.00 -13.08 26.24
CA GLY A 177 8.57 -13.80 25.11
C GLY A 177 7.74 -15.01 24.68
N GLU A 178 7.04 -15.65 25.62
CA GLU A 178 6.23 -16.85 25.36
C GLU A 178 4.85 -16.52 24.78
N MET A 179 4.35 -15.30 25.03
CA MET A 179 3.00 -14.89 24.64
C MET A 179 2.93 -14.16 23.29
N LEU A 180 4.09 -13.79 22.74
CA LEU A 180 4.16 -13.01 21.51
C LEU A 180 4.02 -13.89 20.27
N PRO A 181 3.38 -13.38 19.20
CA PRO A 181 3.33 -14.10 17.93
C PRO A 181 4.73 -14.38 17.38
N GLU A 182 4.87 -15.43 16.58
CA GLU A 182 6.14 -15.73 15.92
C GLU A 182 6.64 -14.51 15.12
N GLY A 183 7.94 -14.23 15.22
CA GLY A 183 8.56 -13.08 14.55
C GLY A 183 8.47 -11.76 15.32
N TRP A 184 7.72 -11.70 16.43
CA TRP A 184 7.75 -10.56 17.33
C TRP A 184 8.90 -10.65 18.34
N GLN A 185 9.26 -9.52 18.92
CA GLN A 185 10.24 -9.42 19.99
C GLN A 185 9.76 -8.45 21.07
N ILE A 186 10.22 -8.66 22.30
CA ILE A 186 10.06 -7.68 23.36
C ILE A 186 10.82 -6.39 23.01
N ALA A 187 10.34 -5.29 23.54
CA ALA A 187 11.12 -4.07 23.64
C ALA A 187 12.35 -4.27 24.53
N ASP A 188 13.53 -3.93 23.99
CA ASP A 188 14.78 -3.80 24.75
C ASP A 188 14.62 -2.86 25.96
#